data_AF-X1AIP9-F1
#
_entry.id   AF-X1AIP9-F1
#
_cell.length_a   1.000
_cell.length_b   1.000
_cell.length_c   1.000
_cell.angle_alpha   90.00
_cell.angle_beta   90.00
_cell.angle_gamma   90.00
#
_symmetry.space_group_name_H-M   'P 1'
#
loop_
_entity.id
_entity.type
_entity.pdbx_description
1 polymer ?
#
loop_
_entity_poly.entity_id
_entity_poly.type
_entity_poly.pdbx_seq_one_letter_code
_entity_poly.pdbx_strand_id
1 'polypeptide(L)'
;KDSRKAIGLMHWNIGGYEPFDIEVVAAFDIDKRKVGKDVSEAIFAFPNCTTVFCKDIPEIEVRVQMGRILDGFADHMRDYPDQCTFVLAEEKEATREDLVKTLKESGVEILLNYMPVGSEKAAKFPTPAIAILIFFIFYSSF
;
A
#
# COMPACT_ATOMS: atom_id res chain seq x y z
N LYS A 1 -3.42 25.93 7.04
CA LYS A 1 -2.56 24.84 7.56
C LYS A 1 -1.56 25.48 8.53
N ASP A 2 -1.52 25.09 9.81
CA ASP A 2 -0.67 25.70 10.86
C ASP A 2 0.23 24.60 11.45
N SER A 3 1.55 24.78 11.36
CA SER A 3 2.56 23.83 11.84
C SER A 3 2.45 23.56 13.35
N ARG A 4 1.87 24.49 14.12
CA ARG A 4 1.62 24.33 15.56
C ARG A 4 0.49 23.35 15.89
N LYS A 5 -0.25 22.88 14.89
CA LYS A 5 -1.29 21.83 15.01
C LYS A 5 -0.87 20.48 14.43
N ALA A 6 0.41 20.31 14.09
CA ALA A 6 0.95 19.11 13.48
C ALA A 6 1.13 17.95 14.48
N ILE A 7 0.03 17.48 15.07
CA ILE A 7 0.05 16.35 16.00
C ILE A 7 0.58 15.12 15.27
N GLY A 8 1.64 14.50 15.80
CA GLY A 8 2.25 13.29 15.23
C GLY A 8 3.40 13.51 14.25
N LEU A 9 3.74 14.77 13.90
CA LEU A 9 4.91 15.09 13.08
C LEU A 9 5.98 15.79 13.93
N MET A 10 7.21 15.29 13.93
CA MET A 10 8.33 15.95 14.60
C MET A 10 8.73 17.25 13.88
N HIS A 11 8.70 17.23 12.55
CA HIS A 11 9.00 18.37 11.69
C HIS A 11 7.92 18.50 10.63
N TRP A 12 7.35 19.70 10.51
CA TRP A 12 6.38 20.00 9.45
C TRP A 12 7.04 20.17 8.08
N ASN A 13 8.31 20.56 8.04
CA ASN A 13 9.07 20.66 6.80
C ASN A 13 10.37 19.88 6.97
N ILE A 14 10.67 19.01 6.01
CA ILE A 14 11.91 18.23 5.98
C ILE A 14 12.58 18.52 4.63
N GLY A 15 13.68 19.27 4.66
CA GLY A 15 14.47 19.53 3.45
C GLY A 15 13.72 20.28 2.35
N GLY A 16 12.71 21.09 2.70
CA GLY A 16 11.86 21.80 1.74
C GLY A 16 10.52 21.11 1.48
N TYR A 17 10.37 19.83 1.81
CA TYR A 17 9.13 19.06 1.61
C TYR A 17 8.20 19.16 2.81
N GLU A 18 6.93 19.43 2.55
CA GLU A 18 5.82 19.43 3.50
C GLU A 18 4.98 18.14 3.35
N PRO A 19 4.17 17.74 4.34
CA PRO A 19 3.40 16.49 4.30
C PRO A 19 2.46 16.35 3.11
N PHE A 20 2.02 17.47 2.55
CA PHE A 20 1.10 17.50 1.41
C PHE A 20 1.81 17.48 0.06
N ASP A 21 3.15 17.47 0.04
CA ASP A 21 3.94 17.25 -1.18
C ASP A 21 4.12 15.75 -1.47
N ILE A 22 3.55 14.86 -0.63
CA ILE A 22 3.58 13.41 -0.85
C ILE A 22 2.48 13.03 -1.82
N GLU A 23 2.88 12.46 -2.96
CA GLU A 23 2.00 11.94 -3.98
C GLU A 23 2.12 10.42 -4.11
N VAL A 24 0.98 9.74 -4.30
CA VAL A 24 0.97 8.32 -4.63
C VAL A 24 0.97 8.20 -6.15
N VAL A 25 2.02 7.59 -6.70
CA VAL A 25 2.21 7.45 -8.16
C VAL A 25 2.15 6.00 -8.65
N ALA A 26 2.19 5.04 -7.72
CA ALA A 26 2.03 3.61 -7.98
C ALA A 26 1.53 2.93 -6.71
N ALA A 27 0.77 1.84 -6.85
CA ALA A 27 0.32 1.00 -5.75
C ALA A 27 0.20 -0.45 -6.20
N PHE A 28 0.50 -1.38 -5.30
CA PHE A 28 0.34 -2.81 -5.53
C PHE A 28 -0.33 -3.47 -4.33
N ASP A 29 -1.17 -4.47 -4.59
CA ASP A 29 -1.80 -5.30 -3.58
C ASP A 29 -2.06 -6.70 -4.19
N ILE A 30 -2.37 -7.68 -3.35
CA ILE A 30 -2.75 -9.04 -3.77
C ILE A 30 -4.21 -9.35 -3.48
N ASP A 31 -4.94 -8.41 -2.86
CA ASP A 31 -6.34 -8.55 -2.52
C ASP A 31 -7.24 -8.11 -3.67
N LYS A 32 -8.12 -9.01 -4.11
CA LYS A 32 -9.08 -8.79 -5.20
C LYS A 32 -10.03 -7.62 -4.96
N ARG A 33 -10.21 -7.20 -3.70
CA ARG A 33 -11.07 -6.06 -3.36
C ARG A 33 -10.40 -4.73 -3.63
N LYS A 34 -9.08 -4.72 -3.87
CA LYS A 34 -8.26 -3.53 -4.09
C LYS A 34 -7.68 -3.49 -5.50
N VAL A 35 -7.19 -4.62 -6.01
CA VAL A 35 -6.62 -4.73 -7.36
C VAL A 35 -7.60 -4.17 -8.40
N GLY A 36 -7.10 -3.31 -9.29
CA GLY A 36 -7.85 -2.63 -10.34
C GLY A 36 -8.59 -1.36 -9.93
N LYS A 37 -8.76 -1.09 -8.63
CA LYS A 37 -9.41 0.13 -8.13
C LYS A 37 -8.44 1.29 -8.01
N ASP A 38 -8.96 2.51 -8.02
CA ASP A 38 -8.18 3.68 -7.64
C ASP A 38 -7.76 3.57 -6.17
N VAL A 39 -6.57 4.09 -5.84
CA VAL A 39 -6.07 4.11 -4.46
C VAL A 39 -7.06 4.78 -3.51
N SER A 40 -7.75 5.85 -3.92
CA SER A 40 -8.74 6.55 -3.09
C SER A 40 -9.89 5.65 -2.64
N GLU A 41 -10.24 4.63 -3.43
CA GLU A 41 -11.24 3.62 -3.08
C GLU A 41 -10.62 2.44 -2.32
N ALA A 42 -9.46 1.97 -2.77
CA ALA A 42 -8.80 0.77 -2.25
C ALA A 42 -8.40 0.90 -0.78
N ILE A 43 -8.06 2.12 -0.30
CA ILE A 43 -7.73 2.36 1.11
C ILE A 43 -8.88 2.10 2.07
N PHE A 44 -10.13 2.10 1.59
CA PHE A 44 -11.33 1.81 2.39
C PHE A 44 -11.82 0.36 2.22
N ALA A 45 -11.20 -0.42 1.34
CA ALA A 45 -11.58 -1.81 1.15
C ALA A 45 -11.07 -2.69 2.32
N PHE A 46 -11.90 -3.65 2.74
CA PHE A 46 -11.45 -4.71 3.64
C PHE A 46 -10.15 -5.38 3.10
N PRO A 47 -9.24 -5.83 3.98
CA PRO A 47 -9.37 -5.89 5.44
C PRO A 47 -8.99 -4.59 6.16
N ASN A 48 -8.80 -3.46 5.45
CA ASN A 48 -8.51 -2.18 6.09
C ASN A 48 -9.68 -1.78 7.00
N CYS A 49 -9.40 -1.46 8.27
CA CYS A 49 -10.40 -1.18 9.30
C CYS A 49 -10.03 0.03 10.18
N THR A 50 -9.12 0.89 9.72
CA THR A 50 -8.68 2.07 10.48
C THR A 50 -9.80 3.10 10.63
N THR A 51 -9.69 3.97 11.65
CA THR A 51 -10.62 5.08 11.83
C THR A 51 -10.54 6.03 10.63
N VAL A 52 -11.69 6.28 10.00
CA VAL A 52 -11.79 7.22 8.88
C VAL A 52 -11.84 8.65 9.44
N PHE A 53 -10.74 9.38 9.33
CA PHE A 53 -10.64 10.79 9.73
C PHE A 53 -10.74 11.76 8.54
N CYS A 54 -10.59 11.26 7.32
CA CYS A 54 -10.82 11.98 6.06
C CYS A 54 -11.57 11.03 5.12
N LYS A 55 -12.86 11.28 4.90
CA LYS A 55 -13.72 10.40 4.11
C LYS A 55 -13.68 10.75 2.62
N ASP A 56 -13.59 12.05 2.33
CA ASP A 56 -13.65 12.56 0.96
C ASP A 56 -12.23 12.70 0.42
N ILE A 57 -11.73 11.61 -0.17
CA ILE A 57 -10.45 11.58 -0.87
C ILE A 57 -10.74 11.79 -2.36
N PRO A 58 -10.15 12.80 -3.01
CA PRO A 58 -10.29 12.96 -4.46
C PRO A 58 -9.68 11.76 -5.18
N GLU A 59 -10.15 11.47 -6.40
CA GLU A 59 -9.55 10.44 -7.24
C GLU A 59 -8.07 10.74 -7.44
N ILE A 60 -7.22 9.74 -7.19
CA ILE A 60 -5.76 9.88 -7.26
C ILE A 60 -5.26 9.55 -8.68
N GLU A 61 -6.11 8.90 -9.49
CA GLU A 61 -5.82 8.38 -10.82
C GLU A 61 -4.70 7.32 -10.83
N VAL A 62 -4.51 6.65 -9.70
CA VAL A 62 -3.56 5.55 -9.54
C VAL A 62 -4.31 4.28 -9.22
N ARG A 63 -4.32 3.36 -10.18
CA ARG A 63 -4.92 2.05 -9.98
C ARG A 63 -3.96 1.11 -9.26
N VAL A 64 -4.50 0.38 -8.30
CA VAL A 64 -3.78 -0.70 -7.61
C VAL A 64 -3.50 -1.83 -8.59
N GLN A 65 -2.22 -2.12 -8.79
CA GLN A 65 -1.76 -3.20 -9.66
C GLN A 65 -1.63 -4.51 -8.89
N MET A 66 -1.77 -5.64 -9.60
CA MET A 66 -1.56 -6.95 -9.01
C MET A 66 -0.09 -7.11 -8.60
N GLY A 67 0.15 -7.39 -7.33
CA GLY A 67 1.49 -7.66 -6.79
C GLY A 67 1.94 -9.11 -7.01
N ARG A 68 3.00 -9.49 -6.29
CA ARG A 68 3.47 -10.87 -6.23
C ARG A 68 3.23 -11.44 -4.84
N ILE A 69 2.60 -12.62 -4.77
CA ILE A 69 2.13 -13.18 -3.49
C ILE A 69 3.29 -13.67 -2.64
N LEU A 70 4.14 -14.55 -3.17
CA LEU A 70 5.29 -15.16 -2.46
C LEU A 70 4.90 -15.63 -1.03
N ASP A 71 5.65 -15.25 -0.01
CA ASP A 71 5.34 -15.48 1.42
C ASP A 71 4.55 -14.30 2.04
N GLY A 72 3.95 -13.45 1.20
CA GLY A 72 3.00 -12.38 1.54
C GLY A 72 1.64 -12.88 2.03
N PHE A 73 1.31 -14.14 1.75
CA PHE A 73 0.09 -14.80 2.23
C PHE A 73 0.45 -16.18 2.78
N ALA A 74 0.44 -16.31 4.10
CA ALA A 74 0.79 -17.56 4.78
C ALA A 74 -0.41 -18.52 4.82
N ASP A 75 -0.16 -19.83 4.91
CA ASP A 75 -1.22 -20.84 4.87
C ASP A 75 -2.30 -20.65 5.95
N HIS A 76 -1.88 -20.27 7.18
CA HIS A 76 -2.80 -20.01 8.28
C HIS A 76 -3.75 -18.84 8.02
N MET A 77 -3.43 -17.94 7.08
CA MET A 77 -4.30 -16.81 6.71
C MET A 77 -5.58 -17.27 6.00
N ARG A 78 -5.60 -18.49 5.46
CA ARG A 78 -6.79 -19.10 4.83
C ARG A 78 -7.89 -19.46 5.82
N ASP A 79 -7.53 -19.63 7.10
CA ASP A 79 -8.47 -20.03 8.15
C ASP A 79 -9.22 -18.83 8.76
N TYR A 80 -8.84 -17.60 8.39
CA TYR A 80 -9.47 -16.39 8.85
C TYR A 80 -10.68 -16.02 7.98
N PRO A 81 -11.71 -15.36 8.54
CA PRO A 81 -12.81 -14.81 7.75
C PRO A 81 -12.29 -13.82 6.71
N ASP A 82 -12.88 -13.82 5.51
CA ASP A 82 -12.51 -12.93 4.39
C ASP A 82 -12.38 -11.46 4.79
N GLN A 83 -13.19 -10.97 5.73
CA GLN A 83 -13.16 -9.58 6.20
C GLN A 83 -11.87 -9.23 6.96
N CYS A 84 -11.17 -10.23 7.48
CA CYS A 84 -9.98 -10.10 8.33
C CYS A 84 -8.70 -10.63 7.68
N THR A 85 -8.76 -11.10 6.44
CA THR A 85 -7.62 -11.69 5.70
C THR A 85 -7.62 -11.24 4.24
N PHE A 86 -6.61 -11.65 3.47
CA PHE A 86 -6.60 -11.42 2.02
C PHE A 86 -7.53 -12.36 1.32
N VAL A 87 -8.30 -11.79 0.40
CA VAL A 87 -8.98 -12.58 -0.62
C VAL A 87 -8.18 -12.41 -1.90
N LEU A 88 -7.40 -13.43 -2.24
CA LEU A 88 -6.42 -13.37 -3.33
C LEU A 88 -7.09 -12.99 -4.66
N ALA A 89 -6.45 -12.05 -5.35
CA ALA A 89 -6.76 -11.69 -6.73
C ALA A 89 -6.44 -12.84 -7.70
N GLU A 90 -7.20 -12.92 -8.79
CA GLU A 90 -7.03 -13.93 -9.84
C GLU A 90 -6.19 -13.41 -11.01
N GLU A 91 -5.89 -12.10 -11.00
CA GLU A 91 -5.03 -11.42 -11.93
C GLU A 91 -3.61 -12.02 -11.92
N LYS A 92 -2.93 -11.91 -13.06
CA LYS A 92 -1.56 -12.42 -13.19
C LYS A 92 -0.64 -11.69 -12.21
N GLU A 93 0.06 -12.45 -11.38
CA GLU A 93 1.10 -11.93 -10.48
C GLU A 93 2.16 -11.14 -11.25
N ALA A 94 2.54 -9.98 -10.73
CA ALA A 94 3.58 -9.16 -11.34
C ALA A 94 4.92 -9.90 -11.35
N THR A 95 5.58 -9.87 -12.52
CA THR A 95 6.98 -10.28 -12.61
C THR A 95 7.88 -9.18 -12.04
N ARG A 96 9.16 -9.49 -11.86
CA ARG A 96 10.13 -8.49 -11.41
C ARG A 96 10.25 -7.37 -12.43
N GLU A 97 10.23 -7.73 -13.71
CA GLU A 97 10.34 -6.83 -14.85
C GLU A 97 9.13 -5.87 -14.91
N ASP A 98 7.92 -6.39 -14.66
CA ASP A 98 6.71 -5.58 -14.57
C ASP A 98 6.82 -4.53 -13.46
N LEU A 99 7.25 -4.94 -12.25
CA LEU A 99 7.46 -4.00 -11.15
C LEU A 99 8.51 -2.95 -11.51
N VAL A 100 9.71 -3.36 -11.95
CA VAL A 100 10.79 -2.41 -12.32
C VAL A 100 10.30 -1.41 -13.36
N LYS A 101 9.54 -1.88 -14.35
CA LYS A 101 8.98 -1.05 -15.40
C LYS A 101 8.00 -0.02 -14.81
N THR A 102 6.98 -0.46 -14.07
CA THR A 102 6.00 0.44 -13.46
C THR A 102 6.67 1.48 -12.56
N LEU A 103 7.65 1.08 -11.74
CA LEU A 103 8.32 2.01 -10.85
C LEU A 103 9.16 3.06 -11.59
N LYS A 104 9.82 2.67 -12.68
CA LYS A 104 10.53 3.63 -13.54
C LYS A 104 9.58 4.57 -14.29
N GLU A 105 8.49 4.03 -14.84
CA GLU A 105 7.52 4.81 -15.62
C GLU A 105 6.72 5.79 -14.75
N SER A 106 6.46 5.43 -13.48
CA SER A 106 5.77 6.30 -12.51
C SER A 106 6.65 7.41 -11.93
N GLY A 107 7.97 7.40 -12.17
CA GLY A 107 8.89 8.42 -11.63
C GLY A 107 9.02 8.38 -10.11
N VAL A 108 8.80 7.22 -9.50
CA VAL A 108 8.69 7.07 -8.05
C VAL A 108 10.02 7.26 -7.32
N GLU A 109 9.98 8.00 -6.21
CA GLU A 109 11.16 8.39 -5.44
C GLU A 109 11.26 7.74 -4.05
N ILE A 110 10.15 7.24 -3.48
CA ILE A 110 10.08 6.65 -2.12
C ILE A 110 9.26 5.34 -2.08
N LEU A 111 9.82 4.28 -1.47
CA LEU A 111 9.18 2.97 -1.20
C LEU A 111 8.73 2.89 0.22
N LEU A 112 7.44 2.67 0.40
CA LEU A 112 6.90 2.20 1.65
C LEU A 112 6.59 0.73 1.47
N ASN A 113 7.17 -0.13 2.30
CA ASN A 113 6.88 -1.55 2.29
C ASN A 113 6.04 -1.88 3.52
N TYR A 114 4.77 -2.19 3.29
CA TYR A 114 3.82 -2.62 4.33
C TYR A 114 3.40 -4.10 4.17
N MET A 115 4.32 -4.99 3.79
CA MET A 115 4.03 -6.43 3.77
C MET A 115 3.71 -6.97 5.18
N PRO A 116 2.91 -8.05 5.28
CA PRO A 116 2.69 -8.74 6.55
C PRO A 116 3.99 -9.19 7.20
N VAL A 117 3.97 -9.31 8.53
CA VAL A 117 5.09 -9.87 9.29
C VAL A 117 5.40 -11.28 8.82
N GLY A 118 6.69 -11.61 8.65
CA GLY A 118 7.13 -12.92 8.16
C GLY A 118 7.25 -13.04 6.64
N SER A 119 6.85 -12.03 5.86
CA SER A 119 6.91 -12.04 4.40
C SER A 119 8.29 -11.62 3.86
N GLU A 120 9.34 -12.37 4.21
CA GLU A 120 10.73 -12.05 3.90
C GLU A 120 11.01 -12.05 2.39
N LYS A 121 10.55 -13.07 1.66
CA LYS A 121 10.77 -13.19 0.22
C LYS A 121 10.03 -12.09 -0.53
N ALA A 122 8.81 -11.75 -0.11
CA ALA A 122 8.05 -10.63 -0.65
C ALA A 122 8.73 -9.29 -0.37
N ALA A 123 9.20 -9.07 0.86
CA ALA A 123 9.91 -7.84 1.22
C ALA A 123 11.27 -7.69 0.51
N LYS A 124 11.96 -8.81 0.27
CA LYS A 124 13.22 -8.84 -0.49
C LYS A 124 13.01 -8.91 -2.00
N PHE A 125 11.78 -9.08 -2.48
CA PHE A 125 11.48 -9.14 -3.91
C PHE A 125 11.81 -7.77 -4.52
N PRO A 126 12.95 -7.62 -5.23
CA PRO A 126 13.58 -6.31 -5.32
C PRO A 126 13.29 -5.60 -6.63
N THR A 127 13.15 -4.28 -6.51
CA THR A 127 13.80 -3.34 -7.44
C THR A 127 14.67 -2.35 -6.64
N PRO A 128 15.78 -1.83 -7.20
CA PRO A 128 16.65 -0.83 -6.55
C PRO A 128 16.08 0.60 -6.54
N ALA A 129 14.76 0.77 -6.72
CA ALA A 129 14.10 2.07 -6.73
C ALA A 129 12.89 2.05 -5.80
N ILE A 130 12.59 3.22 -5.26
CA ILE A 130 11.85 3.36 -4.03
C ILE A 130 10.35 3.64 -4.39
N ALA A 131 9.33 2.77 -4.15
CA ALA A 131 7.86 2.95 -4.40
C ALA A 131 6.77 2.58 -3.33
N ILE A 132 5.70 3.36 -3.16
CA ILE A 132 4.75 3.17 -2.05
C ILE A 132 3.87 1.92 -2.25
N LEU A 133 4.11 0.85 -1.48
CA LEU A 133 3.19 -0.26 -1.28
C LEU A 133 2.21 0.11 -0.16
N ILE A 134 0.99 0.48 -0.54
CA ILE A 134 -0.06 0.80 0.44
C ILE A 134 -0.65 -0.49 0.97
N PHE A 135 -0.34 -0.80 2.22
CA PHE A 135 -1.01 -1.86 2.96
C PHE A 135 -1.39 -1.37 4.35
N PHE A 136 -2.67 -1.49 4.71
CA PHE A 136 -3.13 -1.25 6.08
C PHE A 136 -3.79 -2.52 6.63
N ILE A 137 -3.07 -3.28 7.45
CA ILE A 137 -3.69 -4.16 8.45
C ILE A 137 -3.22 -3.70 9.82
N PHE A 138 -4.12 -3.12 10.60
CA PHE A 138 -3.94 -2.99 12.04
C PHE A 138 -4.48 -4.26 12.69
N TYR A 139 -3.60 -5.08 13.26
CA TYR A 139 -4.02 -6.01 14.30
C TYR A 139 -4.37 -5.19 15.54
N SER A 140 -5.64 -4.82 15.69
CA SER A 140 -6.17 -4.44 17.00
C SER A 140 -6.61 -5.70 17.72
N SER A 141 -5.66 -6.37 18.38
CA SER A 141 -5.98 -7.15 19.56
C SER A 141 -5.98 -6.16 20.74
N PHE A 142 -7.17 -5.61 21.06
CA PHE A 142 -7.47 -5.16 22.41
C PHE A 142 -8.35 -6.21 23.08
#